data_AF-A0AAD4P1L3-F1
#
_entry.id   AF-A0AAD4P1L3-F1
#
_cell.length_a   1.000
_cell.length_b   1.000
_cell.length_c   1.000
_cell.angle_alpha   90.00
_cell.angle_beta   90.00
_cell.angle_gamma   90.00
#
_symmetry.space_group_name_H-M   'P 1'
#
loop_
_entity.id
_entity.type
_entity.pdbx_description
1 polymer ?
#
loop_
_entity_poly.entity_id
_entity_poly.type
_entity_poly.pdbx_seq_one_letter_code
_entity_poly.pdbx_strand_id
1 'polypeptide(L)'
;MEAISTENSEAPAAISVRETVIFPDEALVILKYPSSASLFTKDEINCIYLPPNSSQPQLQLSPAAVDFDKENHQIVRCQLPPRGTILSLAVKHNGNLAAGPMYRWDSLAYEAVIDGRDNTTLLFVKGLNLLWGEVADPSMFKCIYGSDLSNPRFVLWGDAVSAAQEIVRCRTPLSILNGSQRFDSFKVSVRVVGGETVNSIARLKHEWSPKVVGGSKQHKMCVCTMLRNQARFLQEWIVYHGRVGVQRWFIYDNNSDDNIEGVVEALVGGDYNVSRHLWPWIKTQEAGFAHCAMRARDSCEWVGFIDVDEFFHLPRGRQSLYEVVEKEPSDEVGEIRVSCHSFGPSGLNKVPEKGVMAGYTCRMGAPERHKSIIRPEGLNSSLMNVVHHFHLKSGLKHVDMKSSALVINHYKYQVWEVFKEKFHRRVAAYVSDWQEERNLDSKDRAPGLGTKPVEPADWSRRFCEVNDTGLRNRVLETFTDPQTGYLPWEDQPHESLT
;
A
#
# COMPACT_ATOMS: atom_id res chain seq x y z
N MET A 1 -46.40 8.83 -41.86
CA MET A 1 -46.44 7.91 -40.70
C MET A 1 -45.00 7.56 -40.39
N GLU A 2 -44.36 8.40 -39.57
CA GLU A 2 -43.03 8.12 -39.02
C GLU A 2 -43.23 7.39 -37.70
N ALA A 3 -42.62 6.21 -37.58
CA ALA A 3 -42.60 5.44 -36.36
C ALA A 3 -41.45 5.96 -35.48
N ILE A 4 -41.82 6.58 -34.36
CA ILE A 4 -40.90 7.03 -33.31
C ILE A 4 -40.43 5.78 -32.58
N SER A 5 -39.14 5.45 -32.71
CA SER A 5 -38.47 4.47 -31.85
C SER A 5 -38.28 5.09 -30.47
N THR A 6 -39.04 4.60 -29.50
CA THR A 6 -38.83 4.90 -28.08
C THR A 6 -37.47 4.35 -27.64
N GLU A 7 -36.51 5.24 -27.41
CA GLU A 7 -35.32 4.95 -26.63
C GLU A 7 -35.76 4.54 -25.22
N ASN A 8 -35.41 3.31 -24.83
CA ASN A 8 -35.54 2.84 -23.46
C ASN A 8 -34.56 3.65 -22.60
N SER A 9 -35.06 4.61 -21.83
CA SER A 9 -34.25 5.25 -20.79
C SER A 9 -34.01 4.24 -19.67
N GLU A 10 -32.81 3.66 -19.61
CA GLU A 10 -32.37 2.90 -18.44
C GLU A 10 -32.46 3.82 -17.21
N ALA A 11 -33.21 3.40 -16.20
CA ALA A 11 -33.29 4.12 -14.93
C ALA A 11 -31.87 4.32 -14.36
N PRO A 12 -31.55 5.49 -13.76
CA PRO A 12 -30.24 5.72 -13.18
C PRO A 12 -29.94 4.66 -12.13
N ALA A 13 -28.81 3.96 -12.28
CA ALA A 13 -28.43 2.85 -11.42
C ALA A 13 -28.42 3.28 -9.94
N ALA A 14 -29.19 2.60 -9.09
CA ALA A 14 -29.25 2.93 -7.67
C ALA A 14 -27.97 2.54 -6.93
N ILE A 15 -27.62 3.32 -5.90
CA ILE A 15 -26.51 3.02 -4.98
C ILE A 15 -26.82 1.67 -4.31
N SER A 16 -25.83 0.78 -4.28
CA SER A 16 -26.00 -0.57 -3.72
C SER A 16 -24.71 -1.10 -3.09
N VAL A 17 -24.87 -2.02 -2.14
CA VAL A 17 -23.74 -2.80 -1.61
C VAL A 17 -23.30 -3.77 -2.70
N ARG A 18 -22.07 -3.61 -3.19
CA ARG A 18 -21.51 -4.42 -4.26
C ARG A 18 -20.98 -5.74 -3.73
N GLU A 19 -20.11 -5.67 -2.74
CA GLU A 19 -19.51 -6.82 -2.07
C GLU A 19 -19.19 -6.47 -0.60
N THR A 20 -19.14 -7.48 0.25
CA THR A 20 -18.66 -7.37 1.64
C THR A 20 -17.54 -8.38 1.87
N VAL A 21 -16.43 -7.94 2.44
CA VAL A 21 -15.29 -8.79 2.81
C VAL A 21 -15.18 -8.83 4.33
N ILE A 22 -15.19 -10.03 4.91
CA ILE A 22 -15.03 -10.24 6.34
C ILE A 22 -13.55 -10.49 6.64
N PHE A 23 -12.92 -9.55 7.33
CA PHE A 23 -11.59 -9.69 7.92
C PHE A 23 -11.69 -10.32 9.33
N PRO A 24 -10.56 -10.68 9.97
CA PRO A 24 -10.58 -11.25 11.31
C PRO A 24 -11.16 -10.34 12.41
N ASP A 25 -11.09 -9.01 12.23
CA ASP A 25 -11.44 -8.02 13.25
C ASP A 25 -12.44 -6.95 12.77
N GLU A 26 -12.68 -6.83 11.47
CA GLU A 26 -13.64 -5.90 10.90
C GLU A 26 -14.27 -6.42 9.61
N ALA A 27 -15.30 -5.74 9.13
CA ALA A 27 -15.93 -6.01 7.84
C ALA A 27 -15.75 -4.81 6.92
N LEU A 28 -15.38 -5.08 5.68
CA LEU A 28 -15.20 -4.08 4.64
C LEU A 28 -16.34 -4.19 3.63
N VAL A 29 -17.12 -3.12 3.50
CA VAL A 29 -18.27 -3.04 2.59
C VAL A 29 -17.90 -2.14 1.41
N ILE A 30 -18.00 -2.66 0.19
CA ILE A 30 -17.72 -1.92 -1.03
C ILE A 30 -19.04 -1.50 -1.66
N LEU A 31 -19.22 -0.21 -1.86
CA LEU A 31 -20.39 0.36 -2.49
C LEU A 31 -20.18 0.54 -4.01
N LYS A 32 -21.26 0.36 -4.77
CA LYS A 32 -21.33 0.72 -6.19
C LYS A 32 -22.10 2.03 -6.34
N TYR A 33 -21.47 3.03 -6.94
CA TYR A 33 -22.08 4.30 -7.27
C TYR A 33 -22.41 4.40 -8.77
N PRO A 34 -23.55 5.00 -9.14
CA PRO A 34 -23.69 5.58 -10.47
C PRO A 34 -22.74 6.77 -10.61
N SER A 35 -22.25 7.03 -11.82
CA SER A 35 -21.24 8.07 -12.09
C SER A 35 -21.65 9.50 -11.73
N SER A 36 -22.94 9.73 -11.42
CA SER A 36 -23.50 11.04 -11.07
C SER A 36 -23.85 11.20 -9.57
N ALA A 37 -23.68 10.17 -8.75
CA ALA A 37 -24.02 10.24 -7.33
C ALA A 37 -22.88 10.81 -6.47
N SER A 38 -23.25 11.61 -5.47
CA SER A 38 -22.31 12.09 -4.44
C SER A 38 -21.90 10.95 -3.51
N LEU A 39 -20.61 10.93 -3.14
CA LEU A 39 -20.09 10.06 -2.09
C LEU A 39 -20.64 10.50 -0.73
N PHE A 40 -20.82 9.55 0.20
CA PHE A 40 -21.30 9.88 1.54
C PHE A 40 -20.16 10.14 2.51
N THR A 41 -20.37 11.05 3.44
CA THR A 41 -19.48 11.25 4.59
C THR A 41 -19.72 10.17 5.65
N LYS A 42 -18.79 10.08 6.62
CA LYS A 42 -18.91 9.17 7.77
C LYS A 42 -20.22 9.36 8.55
N ASP A 43 -20.73 10.59 8.61
CA ASP A 43 -21.97 10.92 9.34
C ASP A 43 -23.26 10.63 8.56
N GLU A 44 -23.14 10.27 7.28
CA GLU A 44 -24.25 9.97 6.39
C GLU A 44 -24.50 8.47 6.21
N ILE A 45 -23.59 7.61 6.68
CA ILE A 45 -23.72 6.15 6.62
C ILE A 45 -23.68 5.55 8.03
N ASN A 46 -24.52 4.54 8.27
CA ASN A 46 -24.42 3.66 9.42
C ASN A 46 -24.30 2.20 8.99
N CYS A 47 -23.51 1.42 9.72
CA CYS A 47 -23.48 -0.03 9.63
C CYS A 47 -24.71 -0.60 10.34
N ILE A 48 -25.53 -1.37 9.63
CA ILE A 48 -26.71 -2.03 10.19
C ILE A 48 -26.56 -3.54 10.17
N TYR A 49 -27.07 -4.20 11.21
CA TYR A 49 -27.00 -5.64 11.37
C TYR A 49 -28.41 -6.20 11.42
N LEU A 50 -28.77 -6.94 10.37
CA LEU A 50 -30.12 -7.44 10.11
C LEU A 50 -30.23 -8.92 10.50
N PRO A 51 -31.29 -9.36 11.19
CA PRO A 51 -31.63 -10.77 11.26
C PRO A 51 -31.94 -11.34 9.86
N PRO A 52 -31.73 -12.65 9.59
CA PRO A 52 -31.80 -13.20 8.23
C PRO A 52 -33.17 -13.04 7.55
N ASN A 53 -34.24 -12.91 8.35
CA ASN A 53 -35.62 -12.82 7.87
C ASN A 53 -36.30 -11.49 8.27
N SER A 54 -35.53 -10.44 8.58
CA SER A 54 -36.06 -9.14 9.00
C SER A 54 -35.38 -8.01 8.24
N SER A 55 -36.19 -7.04 7.80
CA SER A 55 -35.70 -5.76 7.26
C SER A 55 -35.42 -4.71 8.34
N GLN A 56 -35.82 -4.98 9.59
CA GLN A 56 -35.52 -4.12 10.74
C GLN A 56 -34.16 -4.49 11.34
N PRO A 57 -33.25 -3.51 11.50
CA PRO A 57 -31.93 -3.74 12.07
C PRO A 57 -32.04 -4.06 13.56
N GLN A 58 -31.34 -5.11 13.98
CA GLN A 58 -31.15 -5.43 15.39
C GLN A 58 -30.17 -4.47 16.06
N LEU A 59 -29.19 -3.99 15.29
CA LEU A 59 -28.15 -3.10 15.76
C LEU A 59 -27.78 -2.12 14.64
N GLN A 60 -27.47 -0.89 15.03
CA GLN A 60 -26.97 0.17 14.15
C GLN A 60 -25.78 0.83 14.83
N LEU A 61 -24.66 0.93 14.12
CA LEU A 61 -23.42 1.53 14.61
C LEU A 61 -22.84 2.48 13.56
N SER A 62 -22.17 3.53 14.02
CA SER A 62 -21.34 4.35 13.12
C SER A 62 -20.19 3.50 12.56
N PRO A 63 -19.81 3.70 11.28
CA PRO A 63 -18.69 2.99 10.70
C PRO A 63 -17.38 3.38 11.39
N ALA A 64 -16.42 2.46 11.41
CA ALA A 64 -15.07 2.73 11.89
C ALA A 64 -14.39 3.79 11.00
N ALA A 65 -14.49 3.61 9.68
CA ALA A 65 -13.99 4.53 8.67
C ALA A 65 -14.84 4.49 7.40
N VAL A 66 -14.83 5.59 6.65
CA VAL A 66 -15.38 5.68 5.29
C VAL A 66 -14.27 6.28 4.43
N ASP A 67 -13.85 5.55 3.40
CA ASP A 67 -12.82 5.92 2.45
C ASP A 67 -13.39 5.87 1.04
N PHE A 68 -12.77 6.55 0.08
CA PHE A 68 -13.13 6.45 -1.32
C PHE A 68 -11.88 6.33 -2.20
N ASP A 69 -12.04 5.68 -3.35
CA ASP A 69 -11.02 5.66 -4.39
C ASP A 69 -11.38 6.61 -5.54
N LYS A 70 -10.40 6.89 -6.40
CA LYS A 70 -10.58 7.75 -7.59
C LYS A 70 -11.44 7.10 -8.69
N GLU A 71 -11.85 5.85 -8.52
CA GLU A 71 -12.67 5.08 -9.46
C GLU A 71 -14.17 5.11 -9.07
N ASN A 72 -14.56 5.98 -8.12
CA ASN A 72 -15.90 6.12 -7.56
C ASN A 72 -16.38 4.89 -6.76
N HIS A 73 -15.47 4.10 -6.19
CA HIS A 73 -15.82 3.14 -5.16
C HIS A 73 -15.69 3.79 -3.79
N GLN A 74 -16.73 3.66 -2.98
CA GLN A 74 -16.66 3.97 -1.56
C GLN A 74 -16.51 2.68 -0.76
N ILE A 75 -15.61 2.72 0.21
CA ILE A 75 -15.34 1.65 1.14
C ILE A 75 -15.80 2.09 2.53
N VAL A 76 -16.64 1.26 3.16
CA VAL A 76 -17.12 1.48 4.51
C VAL A 76 -16.59 0.35 5.39
N ARG A 77 -15.88 0.71 6.47
CA ARG A 77 -15.42 -0.26 7.47
C ARG A 77 -16.41 -0.32 8.62
N CYS A 78 -16.93 -1.52 8.86
CA CYS A 78 -17.89 -1.82 9.91
C CYS A 78 -17.27 -2.78 10.93
N GLN A 79 -17.80 -2.76 12.15
CA GLN A 79 -17.50 -3.82 13.12
C GLN A 79 -18.01 -5.17 12.59
N LEU A 80 -17.47 -6.26 13.13
CA LEU A 80 -17.89 -7.60 12.71
C LEU A 80 -19.38 -7.83 13.01
N PRO A 81 -20.11 -8.50 12.10
CA PRO A 81 -21.50 -8.82 12.33
C PRO A 81 -21.65 -9.75 13.55
N PRO A 82 -22.53 -9.42 14.52
CA PRO A 82 -22.92 -10.37 15.55
C PRO A 82 -23.39 -11.69 14.95
N ARG A 83 -23.20 -12.80 15.68
CA ARG A 83 -23.60 -14.13 15.20
C ARG A 83 -25.07 -14.15 14.79
N GLY A 84 -25.35 -14.67 13.60
CA GLY A 84 -26.71 -14.77 13.06
C GLY A 84 -27.24 -13.48 12.45
N THR A 85 -26.43 -12.44 12.27
CA THR A 85 -26.82 -11.21 11.57
C THR A 85 -26.13 -11.07 10.22
N ILE A 86 -26.78 -10.33 9.33
CA ILE A 86 -26.29 -9.93 8.01
C ILE A 86 -25.90 -8.45 8.10
N LEU A 87 -24.67 -8.13 7.71
CA LEU A 87 -24.20 -6.75 7.62
C LEU A 87 -24.77 -6.08 6.36
N SER A 88 -25.30 -4.88 6.52
CA SER A 88 -25.61 -3.95 5.44
C SER A 88 -25.37 -2.51 5.89
N LEU A 89 -25.79 -1.54 5.08
CA LEU A 89 -25.65 -0.12 5.35
C LEU A 89 -27.00 0.58 5.35
N ALA A 90 -27.19 1.51 6.29
CA ALA A 90 -28.25 2.50 6.27
C ALA A 90 -27.65 3.84 5.89
N VAL A 91 -28.22 4.46 4.86
CA VAL A 91 -27.75 5.73 4.33
C VAL A 91 -28.80 6.79 4.61
N LYS A 92 -28.36 7.94 5.09
CA LYS A 92 -29.22 9.08 5.37
C LYS A 92 -29.98 9.47 4.08
N HIS A 93 -31.28 9.73 4.19
CA HIS A 93 -32.17 10.05 3.06
C HIS A 93 -32.44 8.94 2.02
N ASN A 94 -31.60 7.91 1.91
CA ASN A 94 -31.79 6.78 0.97
C ASN A 94 -32.31 5.50 1.64
N GLY A 95 -32.31 5.43 2.98
CA GLY A 95 -32.79 4.28 3.73
C GLY A 95 -31.79 3.12 3.78
N ASN A 96 -32.30 1.90 3.99
CA ASN A 96 -31.47 0.70 4.12
C ASN A 96 -31.11 0.16 2.75
N LEU A 97 -29.81 -0.04 2.50
CA LEU A 97 -29.34 -0.75 1.33
C LEU A 97 -29.53 -2.26 1.50
N ALA A 98 -29.81 -2.95 0.41
CA ALA A 98 -29.81 -4.42 0.40
C ALA A 98 -28.38 -4.93 0.64
N ALA A 99 -28.26 -5.99 1.45
CA ALA A 99 -26.97 -6.63 1.68
C ALA A 99 -26.44 -7.24 0.37
N GLY A 100 -25.14 -7.04 0.12
CA GLY A 100 -24.44 -7.67 -1.01
C GLY A 100 -23.89 -9.05 -0.66
N PRO A 101 -23.28 -9.75 -1.63
CA PRO A 101 -22.56 -10.99 -1.39
C PRO A 101 -21.40 -10.78 -0.41
N MET A 102 -21.24 -11.74 0.50
CA MET A 102 -20.24 -11.71 1.57
C MET A 102 -19.17 -12.76 1.34
N TYR A 103 -17.91 -12.36 1.46
CA TYR A 103 -16.74 -13.20 1.24
C TYR A 103 -15.82 -13.18 2.46
N ARG A 104 -15.17 -14.32 2.74
CA ARG A 104 -14.13 -14.38 3.76
C ARG A 104 -12.78 -14.01 3.16
N TRP A 105 -11.97 -13.30 3.92
CA TRP A 105 -10.65 -12.84 3.48
C TRP A 105 -9.62 -13.95 3.26
N ASP A 106 -9.75 -15.08 3.96
CA ASP A 106 -8.76 -16.17 3.97
C ASP A 106 -8.58 -16.89 2.62
N SER A 107 -9.53 -16.76 1.70
CA SER A 107 -9.46 -17.31 0.35
C SER A 107 -10.24 -16.44 -0.64
N LEU A 108 -9.56 -15.44 -1.22
CA LEU A 108 -10.21 -14.42 -2.07
C LEU A 108 -9.26 -13.86 -3.11
N ALA A 109 -9.68 -13.80 -4.37
CA ALA A 109 -9.08 -12.95 -5.39
C ALA A 109 -9.61 -11.52 -5.23
N TYR A 110 -8.71 -10.55 -5.00
CA TYR A 110 -9.10 -9.22 -4.51
C TYR A 110 -8.69 -8.04 -5.40
N GLU A 111 -7.69 -8.20 -6.26
CA GLU A 111 -7.28 -7.17 -7.22
C GLU A 111 -6.82 -7.81 -8.54
N ALA A 112 -7.06 -7.14 -9.67
CA ALA A 112 -6.61 -7.62 -10.98
C ALA A 112 -6.26 -6.46 -11.93
N VAL A 113 -5.05 -6.50 -12.49
CA VAL A 113 -4.57 -5.47 -13.42
C VAL A 113 -3.98 -6.08 -14.67
N ILE A 114 -4.27 -5.50 -15.83
CA ILE A 114 -3.68 -5.90 -17.10
C ILE A 114 -2.30 -5.23 -17.26
N ASP A 115 -1.24 -6.03 -17.46
CA ASP A 115 0.04 -5.53 -17.96
C ASP A 115 -0.01 -5.52 -19.49
N GLY A 116 -0.19 -4.32 -20.07
CA GLY A 116 -0.25 -4.12 -21.51
C GLY A 116 1.06 -4.36 -22.26
N ARG A 117 2.20 -4.54 -21.57
CA ARG A 117 3.49 -4.78 -22.25
C ARG A 117 3.64 -6.22 -22.72
N ASP A 118 3.05 -7.18 -22.00
CA ASP A 118 3.10 -8.60 -22.34
C ASP A 118 1.73 -9.25 -22.44
N ASN A 119 0.66 -8.45 -22.44
CA ASN A 119 -0.73 -8.90 -22.59
C ASN A 119 -1.12 -9.94 -21.54
N THR A 120 -0.64 -9.76 -20.31
CA THR A 120 -0.97 -10.61 -19.17
C THR A 120 -1.82 -9.87 -18.15
N THR A 121 -2.53 -10.62 -17.31
CA THR A 121 -3.25 -10.12 -16.15
C THR A 121 -2.46 -10.52 -14.91
N LEU A 122 -2.14 -9.57 -14.05
CA LEU A 122 -1.70 -9.79 -12.68
C LEU A 122 -2.93 -9.91 -11.80
N LEU A 123 -3.14 -11.10 -11.24
CA LEU A 123 -4.22 -11.40 -10.31
C LEU A 123 -3.64 -11.53 -8.89
N PHE A 124 -4.21 -10.78 -7.95
CA PHE A 124 -3.83 -10.84 -6.54
C PHE A 124 -4.83 -11.69 -5.76
N VAL A 125 -4.32 -12.73 -5.09
CA VAL A 125 -5.13 -13.80 -4.47
C VAL A 125 -4.61 -14.15 -3.09
N LYS A 126 -5.48 -14.03 -2.08
CA LYS A 126 -5.24 -14.56 -0.73
C LYS A 126 -5.62 -16.03 -0.66
N GLY A 127 -4.88 -16.81 0.12
CA GLY A 127 -5.25 -18.20 0.47
C GLY A 127 -4.69 -19.31 -0.42
N LEU A 128 -3.76 -19.00 -1.34
CA LEU A 128 -3.13 -20.03 -2.19
C LEU A 128 -2.10 -20.93 -1.46
N ASN A 129 -1.65 -20.52 -0.26
CA ASN A 129 -0.69 -21.25 0.57
C ASN A 129 0.59 -21.68 -0.17
N LEU A 130 1.10 -20.83 -1.07
CA LEU A 130 2.35 -21.08 -1.80
C LEU A 130 3.55 -21.01 -0.84
N LEU A 131 4.61 -21.77 -1.17
CA LEU A 131 5.85 -21.74 -0.41
C LEU A 131 6.50 -20.37 -0.46
N TRP A 132 7.00 -19.91 0.68
CA TRP A 132 7.64 -18.61 0.79
C TRP A 132 9.01 -18.61 0.08
N GLY A 133 9.24 -17.61 -0.76
CA GLY A 133 10.51 -17.46 -1.50
C GLY A 133 10.65 -18.35 -2.74
N GLU A 134 9.62 -19.13 -3.09
CA GLU A 134 9.62 -19.99 -4.27
C GLU A 134 8.53 -19.62 -5.26
N VAL A 135 8.84 -19.78 -6.55
CA VAL A 135 7.86 -19.67 -7.63
C VAL A 135 7.18 -21.02 -7.79
N ALA A 136 5.86 -21.07 -7.68
CA ALA A 136 5.07 -22.29 -7.86
C ALA A 136 5.01 -22.70 -9.33
N ASP A 137 4.74 -23.98 -9.59
CA ASP A 137 4.47 -24.46 -10.96
C ASP A 137 3.19 -23.80 -11.50
N PRO A 138 3.29 -22.94 -12.53
CA PRO A 138 2.12 -22.25 -13.08
C PRO A 138 1.11 -23.23 -13.72
N SER A 139 1.51 -24.45 -14.09
CA SER A 139 0.59 -25.45 -14.67
C SER A 139 -0.54 -25.84 -13.73
N MET A 140 -0.35 -25.64 -12.42
CA MET A 140 -1.32 -25.88 -11.36
C MET A 140 -2.43 -24.83 -11.29
N PHE A 141 -2.36 -23.75 -12.07
CA PHE A 141 -3.29 -22.63 -12.00
C PHE A 141 -3.90 -22.31 -13.36
N LYS A 142 -5.22 -22.07 -13.38
CA LYS A 142 -5.94 -21.55 -14.53
C LYS A 142 -6.71 -20.29 -14.13
N CYS A 143 -6.51 -19.19 -14.83
CA CYS A 143 -7.30 -17.99 -14.62
C CYS A 143 -8.64 -18.09 -15.37
N ILE A 144 -9.67 -17.51 -14.76
CA ILE A 144 -11.04 -17.49 -15.25
C ILE A 144 -11.51 -16.04 -15.27
N TYR A 145 -12.11 -15.63 -16.37
CA TYR A 145 -12.57 -14.26 -16.60
C TYR A 145 -14.05 -14.26 -16.98
N GLY A 146 -14.84 -13.37 -16.39
CA GLY A 146 -16.26 -13.26 -16.71
C GLY A 146 -16.99 -12.26 -15.82
N SER A 147 -18.16 -11.79 -16.25
CA SER A 147 -19.03 -10.96 -15.40
C SER A 147 -19.66 -11.76 -14.25
N ASP A 148 -19.94 -13.05 -14.49
CA ASP A 148 -20.37 -14.04 -13.51
C ASP A 148 -19.48 -15.29 -13.61
N LEU A 149 -18.63 -15.49 -12.60
CA LEU A 149 -17.68 -16.61 -12.54
C LEU A 149 -18.32 -17.92 -12.11
N SER A 150 -19.58 -17.90 -11.63
CA SER A 150 -20.30 -19.11 -11.23
C SER A 150 -20.84 -19.90 -12.42
N ASN A 151 -21.00 -19.24 -13.58
CA ASN A 151 -21.53 -19.86 -14.79
C ASN A 151 -20.42 -20.22 -15.78
N PRO A 152 -20.01 -21.51 -15.86
CA PRO A 152 -18.87 -21.92 -16.69
C PRO A 152 -19.09 -21.74 -18.20
N ARG A 153 -20.32 -21.47 -18.66
CA ARG A 153 -20.62 -21.27 -20.09
C ARG A 153 -20.20 -19.90 -20.62
N PHE A 154 -20.08 -18.90 -19.74
CA PHE A 154 -19.82 -17.51 -20.12
C PHE A 154 -18.48 -16.99 -19.58
N VAL A 155 -17.58 -17.90 -19.23
CA VAL A 155 -16.23 -17.56 -18.77
C VAL A 155 -15.19 -17.84 -19.85
N LEU A 156 -14.15 -17.01 -19.83
CA LEU A 156 -12.95 -17.18 -20.64
C LEU A 156 -11.84 -17.75 -19.75
N TRP A 157 -10.96 -18.56 -20.33
CA TRP A 157 -9.86 -19.19 -19.63
C TRP A 157 -8.53 -18.60 -20.07
N GLY A 158 -7.61 -18.42 -19.12
CA GLY A 158 -6.24 -18.01 -19.35
C GLY A 158 -5.26 -18.94 -18.64
N ASP A 159 -4.18 -19.30 -19.32
CA ASP A 159 -3.08 -20.06 -18.70
C ASP A 159 -2.29 -19.17 -17.75
N ALA A 160 -2.00 -19.66 -16.55
CA ALA A 160 -1.00 -19.03 -15.70
C ALA A 160 0.39 -19.16 -16.32
N VAL A 161 1.17 -18.08 -16.22
CA VAL A 161 2.57 -18.00 -16.68
C VAL A 161 3.55 -17.93 -15.52
N SER A 162 3.10 -17.44 -14.37
CA SER A 162 3.84 -17.48 -13.11
C SER A 162 2.86 -17.43 -11.93
N ALA A 163 3.25 -18.02 -10.81
CA ALA A 163 2.53 -17.91 -9.55
C ALA A 163 3.55 -17.85 -8.41
N ALA A 164 3.51 -16.79 -7.60
CA ALA A 164 4.39 -16.62 -6.45
C ALA A 164 3.70 -15.77 -5.39
N GLN A 165 3.85 -16.13 -4.12
CA GLN A 165 3.22 -15.43 -3.00
C GLN A 165 1.70 -15.29 -3.20
N GLU A 166 1.20 -14.06 -3.33
CA GLU A 166 -0.22 -13.74 -3.55
C GLU A 166 -0.50 -13.35 -5.02
N ILE A 167 0.45 -13.58 -5.94
CA ILE A 167 0.39 -13.09 -7.31
C ILE A 167 0.34 -14.27 -8.28
N VAL A 168 -0.71 -14.31 -9.10
CA VAL A 168 -0.82 -15.20 -10.25
C VAL A 168 -0.84 -14.35 -11.51
N ARG A 169 0.13 -14.55 -12.40
CA ARG A 169 0.17 -13.89 -13.69
C ARG A 169 -0.41 -14.82 -14.74
N CYS A 170 -1.36 -14.35 -15.53
CA CYS A 170 -2.07 -15.14 -16.52
C CYS A 170 -2.08 -14.49 -17.88
N ARG A 171 -2.06 -15.29 -18.96
CA ARG A 171 -2.28 -14.77 -20.31
C ARG A 171 -3.69 -14.20 -20.39
N THR A 172 -3.82 -12.92 -20.76
CA THR A 172 -5.12 -12.27 -20.91
C THR A 172 -5.78 -12.77 -22.20
N PRO A 173 -7.02 -13.28 -22.15
CA PRO A 173 -7.77 -13.65 -23.36
C PRO A 173 -7.84 -12.51 -24.38
N LEU A 174 -7.57 -12.80 -25.66
CA LEU A 174 -7.58 -11.79 -26.74
C LEU A 174 -8.93 -11.06 -26.87
N SER A 175 -10.03 -11.73 -26.56
CA SER A 175 -11.38 -11.13 -26.57
C SER A 175 -11.56 -10.04 -25.50
N ILE A 176 -10.79 -10.09 -24.41
CA ILE A 176 -10.75 -9.05 -23.38
C ILE A 176 -9.89 -7.89 -23.87
N LEU A 177 -8.72 -8.16 -24.44
CA LEU A 177 -7.80 -7.13 -24.94
C LEU A 177 -8.39 -6.34 -26.12
N ASN A 178 -9.12 -7.02 -27.01
CA ASN A 178 -9.74 -6.41 -28.19
C ASN A 178 -11.18 -5.93 -27.94
N GLY A 179 -11.73 -6.17 -26.74
CA GLY A 179 -13.11 -5.85 -26.41
C GLY A 179 -13.31 -4.35 -26.20
N SER A 180 -14.40 -3.81 -26.72
CA SER A 180 -14.85 -2.44 -26.44
C SER A 180 -15.59 -2.31 -25.09
N GLN A 181 -15.73 -3.40 -24.34
CA GLN A 181 -16.44 -3.44 -23.07
C GLN A 181 -15.63 -2.75 -21.96
N ARG A 182 -16.31 -2.17 -20.97
CA ARG A 182 -15.64 -1.60 -19.79
C ARG A 182 -14.92 -2.71 -19.02
N PHE A 183 -13.60 -2.63 -18.88
CA PHE A 183 -12.79 -3.64 -18.19
C PHE A 183 -13.33 -3.98 -16.79
N ASP A 184 -13.82 -2.98 -16.03
CA ASP A 184 -14.38 -3.15 -14.68
C ASP A 184 -15.61 -4.10 -14.62
N SER A 185 -16.23 -4.39 -15.76
CA SER A 185 -17.35 -5.34 -15.84
C SER A 185 -16.91 -6.80 -15.69
N PHE A 186 -15.65 -7.12 -15.95
CA PHE A 186 -15.10 -8.47 -15.82
C PHE A 186 -14.51 -8.70 -14.44
N LYS A 187 -14.92 -9.79 -13.79
CA LYS A 187 -14.20 -10.37 -12.66
C LYS A 187 -13.14 -11.34 -13.16
N VAL A 188 -12.08 -11.48 -12.37
CA VAL A 188 -11.01 -12.46 -12.60
C VAL A 188 -10.84 -13.30 -11.37
N SER A 189 -10.70 -14.61 -11.54
CA SER A 189 -10.29 -15.50 -10.45
C SER A 189 -9.30 -16.55 -10.95
N VAL A 190 -8.82 -17.36 -10.03
CA VAL A 190 -7.96 -18.51 -10.29
C VAL A 190 -8.65 -19.79 -9.81
N ARG A 191 -8.47 -20.86 -10.59
CA ARG A 191 -8.77 -22.23 -10.20
C ARG A 191 -7.46 -22.99 -10.06
N VAL A 192 -7.29 -23.64 -8.91
CA VAL A 192 -6.20 -24.58 -8.67
C VAL A 192 -6.58 -25.93 -9.28
N VAL A 193 -5.66 -26.58 -10.00
CA VAL A 193 -5.90 -27.89 -10.59
C VAL A 193 -6.25 -28.90 -9.48
N GLY A 194 -7.40 -29.57 -9.63
CA GLY A 194 -7.93 -30.49 -8.63
C GLY A 194 -8.69 -29.82 -7.47
N GLY A 195 -8.81 -28.48 -7.48
CA GLY A 195 -9.55 -27.71 -6.48
C GLY A 195 -10.70 -26.89 -7.06
N GLU A 196 -11.34 -26.11 -6.19
CA GLU A 196 -12.40 -25.17 -6.57
C GLU A 196 -11.84 -23.85 -7.09
N THR A 197 -12.68 -23.08 -7.76
CA THR A 197 -12.36 -21.70 -8.14
C THR A 197 -12.39 -20.83 -6.89
N VAL A 198 -11.34 -20.03 -6.68
CA VAL A 198 -11.31 -19.07 -5.56
C VAL A 198 -12.43 -18.04 -5.74
N ASN A 199 -13.09 -17.64 -4.66
CA ASN A 199 -14.06 -16.53 -4.74
C ASN A 199 -13.36 -15.25 -5.22
N SER A 200 -14.10 -14.35 -5.88
CA SER A 200 -13.48 -13.14 -6.42
C SER A 200 -14.33 -11.89 -6.31
N ILE A 201 -13.66 -10.83 -5.83
CA ILE A 201 -14.05 -9.44 -5.99
C ILE A 201 -13.11 -8.68 -6.94
N ALA A 202 -12.01 -9.32 -7.38
CA ALA A 202 -11.04 -8.75 -8.30
C ALA A 202 -11.69 -8.46 -9.65
N ARG A 203 -11.65 -7.18 -10.04
CA ARG A 203 -12.17 -6.71 -11.33
C ARG A 203 -11.01 -6.30 -12.21
N LEU A 204 -11.11 -6.56 -13.51
CA LEU A 204 -10.09 -6.15 -14.45
C LEU A 204 -10.00 -4.63 -14.50
N LYS A 205 -8.85 -4.11 -14.08
CA LYS A 205 -8.49 -2.72 -14.30
C LYS A 205 -7.53 -2.64 -15.48
N HIS A 206 -7.81 -1.70 -16.37
CA HIS A 206 -6.86 -1.31 -17.39
C HIS A 206 -6.08 -0.09 -16.89
N GLU A 207 -5.16 -0.33 -15.97
CA GLU A 207 -4.13 0.66 -15.65
C GLU A 207 -2.87 0.34 -16.44
N TRP A 208 -2.12 1.39 -16.80
CA TRP A 208 -0.81 1.36 -17.47
C TRP A 208 -0.93 1.36 -19.01
N SER A 209 -1.36 2.51 -19.53
CA SER A 209 -1.20 2.80 -20.96
C SER A 209 0.29 2.86 -21.31
N PRO A 210 0.77 2.11 -22.31
CA PRO A 210 2.14 2.22 -22.76
C PRO A 210 2.35 3.60 -23.41
N LYS A 211 2.80 4.59 -22.63
CA LYS A 211 3.09 5.94 -23.16
C LYS A 211 4.55 6.19 -23.50
N VAL A 212 5.47 5.26 -23.22
CA VAL A 212 6.88 5.46 -23.56
C VAL A 212 7.50 4.19 -24.12
N VAL A 213 7.44 4.04 -25.44
CA VAL A 213 8.36 3.19 -26.20
C VAL A 213 9.44 4.12 -26.76
N GLY A 214 10.65 4.05 -26.22
CA GLY A 214 11.82 4.73 -26.80
C GLY A 214 12.19 6.13 -26.26
N GLY A 215 11.62 6.57 -25.13
CA GLY A 215 11.99 7.84 -24.45
C GLY A 215 12.51 7.63 -23.02
N SER A 216 13.21 8.63 -22.47
CA SER A 216 13.58 8.65 -21.06
C SER A 216 12.34 8.64 -20.16
N LYS A 217 12.42 7.97 -19.01
CA LYS A 217 11.34 8.01 -17.99
C LYS A 217 11.04 9.44 -17.56
N GLN A 218 9.78 9.70 -17.22
CA GLN A 218 9.35 11.02 -16.72
C GLN A 218 10.06 11.40 -15.42
N HIS A 219 10.33 10.40 -14.59
CA HIS A 219 10.95 10.54 -13.29
C HIS A 219 12.14 9.59 -13.19
N LYS A 220 13.24 10.13 -12.68
CA LYS A 220 14.50 9.42 -12.47
C LYS A 220 14.52 8.63 -11.17
N MET A 221 14.00 9.23 -10.10
CA MET A 221 13.92 8.59 -8.79
C MET A 221 12.51 8.75 -8.22
N CYS A 222 11.89 7.63 -7.90
CA CYS A 222 10.60 7.55 -7.25
C CYS A 222 10.71 6.77 -5.95
N VAL A 223 9.72 6.91 -5.08
CA VAL A 223 9.60 6.08 -3.88
C VAL A 223 8.21 5.47 -3.80
N CYS A 224 8.18 4.20 -3.42
CA CYS A 224 6.98 3.51 -2.99
C CYS A 224 7.04 3.23 -1.50
N THR A 225 5.92 3.45 -0.82
CA THR A 225 5.76 3.08 0.59
C THR A 225 4.36 2.54 0.84
N MET A 226 4.22 1.71 1.87
CA MET A 226 2.92 1.29 2.38
C MET A 226 2.85 1.65 3.85
N LEU A 227 1.80 2.37 4.23
CA LEU A 227 1.68 2.94 5.56
C LEU A 227 0.30 2.72 6.16
N ARG A 228 0.25 2.87 7.48
CA ARG A 228 -0.97 3.03 8.25
C ARG A 228 -0.72 4.02 9.38
N ASN A 229 -1.57 5.03 9.49
CA ASN A 229 -1.53 6.02 10.58
C ASN A 229 -0.16 6.73 10.71
N GLN A 230 0.43 7.12 9.58
CA GLN A 230 1.73 7.80 9.53
C GLN A 230 1.63 9.25 9.03
N ALA A 231 0.43 9.86 8.99
CA ALA A 231 0.22 11.20 8.43
C ALA A 231 1.14 12.25 9.08
N ARG A 232 1.34 12.16 10.40
CA ARG A 232 2.20 13.08 11.16
C ARG A 232 3.67 13.12 10.72
N PHE A 233 4.17 12.04 10.12
CA PHE A 233 5.57 11.94 9.69
C PHE A 233 5.72 12.21 8.20
N LEU A 234 4.61 12.21 7.45
CA LEU A 234 4.65 12.23 6.00
C LEU A 234 5.18 13.55 5.44
N GLN A 235 4.88 14.68 6.10
CA GLN A 235 5.37 16.00 5.67
C GLN A 235 6.89 16.09 5.77
N GLU A 236 7.48 15.81 6.94
CA GLU A 236 8.94 15.76 7.12
C GLU A 236 9.58 14.82 6.09
N TRP A 237 8.99 13.63 5.92
CA TRP A 237 9.51 12.61 5.01
C TRP A 237 9.47 13.04 3.54
N ILE A 238 8.36 13.60 3.03
CA ILE A 238 8.24 14.02 1.62
C ILE A 238 9.11 15.26 1.34
N VAL A 239 9.07 16.27 2.21
CA VAL A 239 9.85 17.51 2.03
C VAL A 239 11.35 17.19 1.99
N TYR A 240 11.82 16.36 2.93
CA TYR A 240 13.21 15.93 2.94
C TYR A 240 13.59 15.17 1.67
N HIS A 241 12.80 14.15 1.30
CA HIS A 241 13.07 13.30 0.15
C HIS A 241 13.03 14.06 -1.17
N GLY A 242 12.16 15.06 -1.29
CA GLY A 242 12.12 15.97 -2.44
C GLY A 242 13.42 16.73 -2.59
N ARG A 243 13.98 17.24 -1.48
CA ARG A 243 15.25 17.97 -1.50
C ARG A 243 16.44 17.10 -1.91
N VAL A 244 16.47 15.83 -1.51
CA VAL A 244 17.56 14.90 -1.86
C VAL A 244 17.38 14.25 -3.24
N GLY A 245 16.26 14.50 -3.93
CA GLY A 245 16.10 14.18 -5.36
C GLY A 245 15.03 13.14 -5.69
N VAL A 246 14.13 12.79 -4.78
CA VAL A 246 12.92 12.02 -5.12
C VAL A 246 11.93 12.92 -5.85
N GLN A 247 11.36 12.43 -6.94
CA GLN A 247 10.51 13.21 -7.85
C GLN A 247 9.05 12.78 -7.85
N ARG A 248 8.73 11.58 -7.33
CA ARG A 248 7.36 11.06 -7.26
C ARG A 248 7.20 10.04 -6.15
N TRP A 249 6.04 10.09 -5.48
CA TRP A 249 5.69 9.21 -4.38
C TRP A 249 4.42 8.41 -4.69
N PHE A 250 4.49 7.11 -4.41
CA PHE A 250 3.36 6.20 -4.41
C PHE A 250 3.09 5.77 -2.96
N ILE A 251 2.04 6.34 -2.38
CA ILE A 251 1.62 6.12 -1.00
C ILE A 251 0.50 5.07 -0.99
N TYR A 252 0.82 3.86 -0.57
CA TYR A 252 -0.17 2.81 -0.36
C TYR A 252 -0.73 2.94 1.05
N ASP A 253 -1.96 3.40 1.15
CA ASP A 253 -2.64 3.60 2.42
C ASP A 253 -3.36 2.31 2.82
N ASN A 254 -2.82 1.63 3.83
CA ASN A 254 -3.35 0.39 4.38
C ASN A 254 -4.24 0.67 5.58
N ASN A 255 -5.41 1.25 5.30
CA ASN A 255 -6.47 1.47 6.27
C ASN A 255 -6.11 2.48 7.38
N SER A 256 -5.56 3.63 7.00
CA SER A 256 -5.35 4.72 7.96
C SER A 256 -6.68 5.32 8.46
N ASP A 257 -6.66 5.83 9.69
CA ASP A 257 -7.75 6.55 10.35
C ASP A 257 -7.31 7.91 10.92
N ASP A 258 -6.11 8.37 10.53
CA ASP A 258 -5.60 9.71 10.77
C ASP A 258 -5.88 10.66 9.59
N ASN A 259 -5.34 11.89 9.65
CA ASN A 259 -5.55 12.90 8.61
C ASN A 259 -4.68 12.70 7.35
N ILE A 260 -4.45 11.45 6.93
CA ILE A 260 -3.57 11.15 5.78
C ILE A 260 -4.05 11.81 4.49
N GLU A 261 -5.36 11.90 4.28
CA GLU A 261 -5.96 12.54 3.11
C GLU A 261 -5.63 14.02 3.06
N GLY A 262 -5.94 14.77 4.13
CA GLY A 262 -5.63 16.19 4.21
C GLY A 262 -4.13 16.50 4.11
N VAL A 263 -3.27 15.63 4.68
CA VAL A 263 -1.81 15.78 4.55
C VAL A 263 -1.35 15.54 3.11
N VAL A 264 -1.86 14.51 2.42
CA VAL A 264 -1.54 14.27 1.01
C VAL A 264 -2.03 15.41 0.13
N GLU A 265 -3.24 15.93 0.36
CA GLU A 265 -3.77 17.09 -0.37
C GLU A 265 -2.90 18.34 -0.18
N ALA A 266 -2.49 18.63 1.06
CA ALA A 266 -1.59 19.74 1.34
C ALA A 266 -0.24 19.60 0.63
N LEU A 267 0.34 18.38 0.61
CA LEU A 267 1.60 18.12 -0.09
C LEU A 267 1.46 18.24 -1.61
N VAL A 268 0.35 17.77 -2.19
CA VAL A 268 0.06 17.98 -3.61
C VAL A 268 -0.13 19.47 -3.94
N GLY A 269 -0.81 20.21 -3.07
CA GLY A 269 -0.96 21.67 -3.19
C GLY A 269 0.37 22.44 -3.05
N GLY A 270 1.36 21.85 -2.38
CA GLY A 270 2.74 22.32 -2.29
C GLY A 270 3.65 21.83 -3.42
N ASP A 271 3.09 21.46 -4.57
CA ASP A 271 3.80 21.01 -5.79
C ASP A 271 4.58 19.68 -5.66
N TYR A 272 4.30 18.85 -4.66
CA TYR A 272 4.85 17.49 -4.60
C TYR A 272 4.02 16.51 -5.42
N ASN A 273 4.69 15.69 -6.24
CA ASN A 273 4.03 14.66 -7.05
C ASN A 273 3.73 13.40 -6.22
N VAL A 274 2.71 13.50 -5.37
CA VAL A 274 2.28 12.46 -4.44
C VAL A 274 1.00 11.81 -4.92
N SER A 275 0.95 10.48 -4.90
CA SER A 275 -0.27 9.73 -5.18
C SER A 275 -0.62 8.82 -4.02
N ARG A 276 -1.78 9.05 -3.38
CA ARG A 276 -2.40 8.10 -2.46
C ARG A 276 -3.14 7.02 -3.26
N HIS A 277 -2.91 5.77 -2.90
CA HIS A 277 -3.61 4.60 -3.41
C HIS A 277 -4.17 3.84 -2.21
N LEU A 278 -5.49 3.75 -2.11
CA LEU A 278 -6.14 2.99 -1.06
C LEU A 278 -5.87 1.51 -1.28
N TRP A 279 -5.22 0.86 -0.31
CA TRP A 279 -4.87 -0.56 -0.36
C TRP A 279 -5.46 -1.26 0.86
N PRO A 280 -6.76 -1.58 0.86
CA PRO A 280 -7.46 -1.94 2.10
C PRO A 280 -7.20 -3.39 2.55
N TRP A 281 -6.34 -4.11 1.83
CA TRP A 281 -6.08 -5.53 1.98
C TRP A 281 -5.09 -5.79 3.12
N ILE A 282 -5.52 -6.52 4.17
CA ILE A 282 -4.68 -6.79 5.33
C ILE A 282 -3.64 -7.88 5.03
N LYS A 283 -2.43 -7.75 5.58
CA LYS A 283 -1.35 -8.74 5.43
C LYS A 283 -0.98 -9.00 3.95
N THR A 284 -0.76 -7.92 3.19
CA THR A 284 -0.49 -7.97 1.72
C THR A 284 0.60 -6.97 1.28
N GLN A 285 1.57 -6.67 2.15
CA GLN A 285 2.62 -5.69 1.84
C GLN A 285 3.38 -6.05 0.55
N GLU A 286 3.78 -7.31 0.40
CA GLU A 286 4.52 -7.80 -0.75
C GLU A 286 3.72 -7.66 -2.04
N ALA A 287 2.41 -7.95 -1.99
CA ALA A 287 1.50 -7.75 -3.10
C ALA A 287 1.32 -6.26 -3.46
N GLY A 288 1.17 -5.38 -2.47
CA GLY A 288 1.05 -3.94 -2.73
C GLY A 288 2.35 -3.34 -3.27
N PHE A 289 3.51 -3.83 -2.83
CA PHE A 289 4.80 -3.44 -3.40
C PHE A 289 4.94 -3.92 -4.86
N ALA A 290 4.50 -5.14 -5.19
CA ALA A 290 4.44 -5.60 -6.57
C ALA A 290 3.50 -4.75 -7.44
N HIS A 291 2.30 -4.44 -6.94
CA HIS A 291 1.34 -3.55 -7.61
C HIS A 291 1.95 -2.15 -7.84
N CYS A 292 2.65 -1.63 -6.84
CA CYS A 292 3.33 -0.34 -6.90
C CYS A 292 4.46 -0.32 -7.93
N ALA A 293 5.29 -1.36 -7.94
CA ALA A 293 6.37 -1.49 -8.90
C ALA A 293 5.85 -1.42 -10.33
N MET A 294 4.69 -2.03 -10.61
CA MET A 294 4.07 -1.97 -11.93
C MET A 294 3.50 -0.59 -12.27
N ARG A 295 2.82 0.08 -11.32
CA ARG A 295 2.39 1.49 -11.51
C ARG A 295 3.57 2.44 -11.77
N ALA A 296 4.68 2.22 -11.09
CA ALA A 296 5.87 3.04 -11.22
C ALA A 296 6.62 2.77 -12.54
N ARG A 297 6.54 1.54 -13.07
CA ARG A 297 7.28 1.07 -14.25
C ARG A 297 7.12 1.92 -15.50
N ASP A 298 6.00 2.62 -15.67
CA ASP A 298 5.81 3.47 -16.84
C ASP A 298 6.43 4.86 -16.73
N SER A 299 6.60 5.36 -15.50
CA SER A 299 7.00 6.76 -15.28
C SER A 299 8.33 6.92 -14.53
N CYS A 300 8.84 5.86 -13.89
CA CYS A 300 10.02 5.90 -13.03
C CYS A 300 11.16 5.04 -13.58
N GLU A 301 12.37 5.56 -13.53
CA GLU A 301 13.60 4.81 -13.86
C GLU A 301 14.07 3.97 -12.68
N TRP A 302 14.18 4.59 -11.51
CA TRP A 302 14.49 3.94 -10.24
C TRP A 302 13.37 4.13 -9.24
N VAL A 303 13.10 3.10 -8.44
CA VAL A 303 12.09 3.11 -7.39
C VAL A 303 12.69 2.59 -6.09
N GLY A 304 12.76 3.45 -5.07
CA GLY A 304 13.07 3.05 -3.71
C GLY A 304 11.85 2.49 -2.99
N PHE A 305 12.00 1.38 -2.27
CA PHE A 305 10.97 0.82 -1.40
C PHE A 305 11.39 1.04 0.05
N ILE A 306 10.90 2.12 0.65
CA ILE A 306 11.28 2.56 2.00
C ILE A 306 10.04 2.95 2.82
N ASP A 307 10.12 2.74 4.12
CA ASP A 307 9.06 3.06 5.07
C ASP A 307 9.09 4.58 5.41
N VAL A 308 8.00 5.13 5.94
CA VAL A 308 7.91 6.56 6.31
C VAL A 308 8.85 6.93 7.47
N ASP A 309 9.33 5.94 8.24
CA ASP A 309 10.37 6.11 9.26
C ASP A 309 11.80 5.90 8.73
N GLU A 310 11.99 5.78 7.41
CA GLU A 310 13.29 5.56 6.76
C GLU A 310 13.71 6.74 5.88
N PHE A 311 14.92 7.24 6.11
CA PHE A 311 15.44 8.44 5.46
C PHE A 311 16.76 8.17 4.75
N PHE A 312 16.81 8.47 3.45
CA PHE A 312 18.06 8.40 2.69
C PHE A 312 19.06 9.46 3.16
N HIS A 313 20.17 9.05 3.74
CA HIS A 313 21.25 9.95 4.14
C HIS A 313 22.46 9.82 3.21
N LEU A 314 22.90 10.94 2.62
CA LEU A 314 24.02 11.02 1.69
C LEU A 314 25.27 11.57 2.39
N PRO A 315 26.17 10.81 3.03
CA PRO A 315 27.15 11.39 3.97
C PRO A 315 28.05 12.49 3.38
N ARG A 316 28.31 12.47 2.07
CA ARG A 316 29.09 13.50 1.35
C ARG A 316 28.33 14.78 0.97
N GLY A 317 26.99 14.76 0.98
CA GLY A 317 26.09 15.92 0.94
C GLY A 317 26.06 16.82 -0.27
N ARG A 318 26.96 16.64 -1.24
CA ARG A 318 27.00 17.44 -2.48
C ARG A 318 26.33 16.76 -3.67
N GLN A 319 25.64 15.65 -3.45
CA GLN A 319 25.07 14.81 -4.52
C GLN A 319 23.57 14.65 -4.29
N SER A 320 22.80 14.58 -5.36
CA SER A 320 21.43 14.08 -5.32
C SER A 320 21.41 12.54 -5.27
N LEU A 321 20.29 11.97 -4.84
CA LEU A 321 20.06 10.52 -4.91
C LEU A 321 20.24 10.00 -6.33
N TYR A 322 19.71 10.74 -7.32
CA TYR A 322 19.85 10.40 -8.72
C TYR A 322 21.32 10.30 -9.15
N GLU A 323 22.15 11.29 -8.82
CA GLU A 323 23.59 11.27 -9.14
C GLU A 323 24.34 10.10 -8.48
N VAL A 324 23.85 9.61 -7.34
CA VAL A 324 24.45 8.44 -6.68
C VAL A 324 24.06 7.16 -7.42
N VAL A 325 22.79 7.00 -7.82
CA VAL A 325 22.34 5.79 -8.53
C VAL A 325 22.79 5.75 -10.00
N GLU A 326 22.96 6.90 -10.66
CA GLU A 326 23.42 6.99 -12.06
C GLU A 326 24.91 6.64 -12.21
N LYS A 327 25.71 6.80 -11.16
CA LYS A 327 27.13 6.43 -11.16
C LYS A 327 27.37 4.94 -11.26
N GLU A 328 26.34 4.11 -11.10
CA GLU A 328 26.37 2.67 -11.31
C GLU A 328 26.02 2.36 -12.79
N PRO A 329 27.01 2.29 -13.69
CA PRO A 329 26.80 2.58 -15.11
C PRO A 329 26.59 1.31 -15.96
N SER A 330 25.98 0.27 -15.40
CA SER A 330 25.77 -0.99 -16.12
C SER A 330 24.29 -1.30 -16.28
N ASP A 331 23.87 -1.56 -17.51
CA ASP A 331 22.52 -2.07 -17.84
C ASP A 331 22.23 -3.43 -17.19
N GLU A 332 23.24 -4.10 -16.65
CA GLU A 332 23.11 -5.33 -15.88
C GLU A 332 22.63 -5.08 -14.45
N VAL A 333 22.66 -3.84 -13.94
CA VAL A 333 22.24 -3.53 -12.56
C VAL A 333 20.74 -3.29 -12.51
N GLY A 334 20.02 -4.22 -11.89
CA GLY A 334 18.58 -4.13 -11.65
C GLY A 334 18.19 -3.65 -10.25
N GLU A 335 19.13 -3.68 -9.30
CA GLU A 335 18.90 -3.38 -7.88
C GLU A 335 20.15 -2.74 -7.25
N ILE A 336 19.95 -1.70 -6.46
CA ILE A 336 20.95 -1.10 -5.57
C ILE A 336 20.49 -1.34 -4.14
N ARG A 337 21.34 -2.00 -3.35
CA ARG A 337 21.10 -2.29 -1.93
C ARG A 337 21.77 -1.24 -1.07
N VAL A 338 20.99 -0.61 -0.19
CA VAL A 338 21.45 0.46 0.69
C VAL A 338 21.40 -0.02 2.13
N SER A 339 22.52 0.06 2.83
CA SER A 339 22.63 -0.29 4.26
C SER A 339 21.71 0.56 5.11
N CYS A 340 20.96 -0.08 6.02
CA CYS A 340 19.97 0.55 6.88
C CYS A 340 20.38 0.47 8.36
N HIS A 341 20.40 1.61 9.05
CA HIS A 341 20.80 1.74 10.45
C HIS A 341 19.63 2.15 11.33
N SER A 342 19.37 1.39 12.38
CA SER A 342 18.21 1.57 13.27
C SER A 342 18.51 2.54 14.41
N PHE A 343 17.75 3.62 14.48
CA PHE A 343 17.82 4.69 15.48
C PHE A 343 16.88 4.42 16.67
N GLY A 344 17.34 4.83 17.86
CA GLY A 344 16.65 4.76 19.14
C GLY A 344 16.08 6.10 19.62
N PRO A 345 15.39 6.11 20.77
CA PRO A 345 14.70 7.30 21.28
C PRO A 345 15.65 8.44 21.68
N SER A 346 16.96 8.18 21.75
CA SER A 346 17.99 9.22 21.97
C SER A 346 17.80 10.01 23.26
N GLY A 347 17.33 9.35 24.32
CA GLY A 347 17.04 9.95 25.63
C GLY A 347 15.68 10.67 25.71
N LEU A 348 14.91 10.71 24.62
CA LEU A 348 13.62 11.39 24.57
C LEU A 348 12.50 10.51 25.11
N ASN A 349 11.52 11.15 25.75
CA ASN A 349 10.26 10.52 26.22
C ASN A 349 9.02 11.07 25.50
N LYS A 350 9.20 12.05 24.60
CA LYS A 350 8.16 12.65 23.77
C LYS A 350 8.64 12.76 22.34
N VAL A 351 7.71 12.74 21.38
CA VAL A 351 8.02 13.00 19.98
C VAL A 351 8.76 14.34 19.84
N PRO A 352 9.89 14.39 19.12
CA PRO A 352 10.63 15.64 18.93
C PRO A 352 9.85 16.63 18.06
N GLU A 353 9.67 17.85 18.55
CA GLU A 353 8.95 18.94 17.85
C GLU A 353 9.58 19.27 16.49
N LYS A 354 10.91 19.22 16.41
CA LYS A 354 11.69 19.48 15.17
C LYS A 354 11.69 18.33 14.15
N GLY A 355 10.94 17.26 14.42
CA GLY A 355 10.91 16.06 13.59
C GLY A 355 11.94 15.01 13.97
N VAL A 356 11.78 13.82 13.39
CA VAL A 356 12.54 12.61 13.74
C VAL A 356 14.02 12.76 13.39
N MET A 357 14.34 13.45 12.29
CA MET A 357 15.72 13.64 11.85
C MET A 357 16.52 14.54 12.79
N ALA A 358 15.88 15.56 13.35
CA ALA A 358 16.51 16.50 14.26
C ALA A 358 16.56 15.98 15.70
N GLY A 359 15.56 15.20 16.12
CA GLY A 359 15.42 14.71 17.49
C GLY A 359 16.21 13.44 17.80
N TYR A 360 16.19 12.45 16.91
CA TYR A 360 16.82 11.15 17.17
C TYR A 360 18.23 11.09 16.58
N THR A 361 19.24 11.05 17.45
CA THR A 361 20.67 11.08 17.08
C THR A 361 21.46 9.91 17.64
N CYS A 362 20.80 8.88 18.14
CA CYS A 362 21.46 7.70 18.66
C CYS A 362 20.94 6.45 17.98
N ARG A 363 21.85 5.54 17.62
CA ARG A 363 21.53 4.34 16.88
C ARG A 363 22.26 3.11 17.37
N MET A 364 21.81 1.95 16.91
CA MET A 364 22.55 0.69 17.03
C MET A 364 23.83 0.75 16.17
N GLY A 365 24.88 0.08 16.62
CA GLY A 365 26.19 0.07 15.97
C GLY A 365 26.19 -0.66 14.64
N ALA A 366 25.67 -1.90 14.64
CA ALA A 366 25.55 -2.71 13.43
C ALA A 366 24.35 -2.27 12.58
N PRO A 367 24.47 -2.32 11.23
CA PRO A 367 23.31 -2.16 10.36
C PRO A 367 22.34 -3.33 10.55
N GLU A 368 21.04 -3.08 10.37
CA GLU A 368 20.01 -4.10 10.54
C GLU A 368 19.88 -4.99 9.29
N ARG A 369 19.53 -4.36 8.16
CA ARG A 369 19.29 -4.97 6.85
C ARG A 369 19.62 -3.94 5.75
N HIS A 370 19.34 -4.28 4.50
CA HIS A 370 19.30 -3.33 3.40
C HIS A 370 17.87 -2.93 3.03
N LYS A 371 17.72 -1.81 2.33
CA LYS A 371 16.56 -1.50 1.49
C LYS A 371 17.01 -1.36 0.05
N SER A 372 16.07 -1.58 -0.87
CA SER A 372 16.38 -1.63 -2.30
C SER A 372 15.86 -0.43 -3.05
N ILE A 373 16.68 0.01 -3.99
CA ILE A 373 16.30 0.89 -5.09
C ILE A 373 16.38 0.03 -6.35
N ILE A 374 15.25 -0.21 -7.03
CA ILE A 374 15.18 -1.13 -8.17
C ILE A 374 14.88 -0.39 -9.47
N ARG A 375 15.27 -0.98 -10.60
CA ARG A 375 14.72 -0.66 -11.91
C ARG A 375 13.47 -1.52 -12.14
N PRO A 376 12.26 -0.94 -12.28
CA PRO A 376 11.04 -1.73 -12.48
C PRO A 376 11.10 -2.65 -13.71
N GLU A 377 11.80 -2.25 -14.77
CA GLU A 377 12.08 -3.08 -15.96
C GLU A 377 12.87 -4.35 -15.66
N GLY A 378 13.67 -4.34 -14.59
CA GLY A 378 14.55 -5.44 -14.21
C GLY A 378 13.87 -6.50 -13.35
N LEU A 379 12.62 -6.31 -12.96
CA LEU A 379 11.90 -7.25 -12.09
C LEU A 379 11.49 -8.53 -12.81
N ASN A 380 11.61 -9.66 -12.12
CA ASN A 380 11.15 -10.96 -12.60
C ASN A 380 9.64 -10.94 -12.86
N SER A 381 9.15 -11.73 -13.83
CA SER A 381 7.72 -11.78 -14.18
C SER A 381 6.81 -12.25 -13.03
N SER A 382 7.34 -13.00 -12.05
CA SER A 382 6.63 -13.38 -10.83
C SER A 382 6.41 -12.23 -9.83
N LEU A 383 7.17 -11.13 -9.94
CA LEU A 383 7.17 -10.00 -9.00
C LEU A 383 7.45 -10.38 -7.54
N MET A 384 8.01 -11.56 -7.31
CA MET A 384 8.31 -12.05 -5.97
C MET A 384 9.28 -11.11 -5.25
N ASN A 385 8.97 -10.81 -4.00
CA ASN A 385 9.76 -9.91 -3.16
C ASN A 385 9.70 -10.31 -1.69
N VAL A 386 10.69 -9.84 -0.92
CA VAL A 386 10.77 -10.08 0.52
C VAL A 386 10.81 -8.77 1.30
N VAL A 387 9.97 -7.80 0.88
CA VAL A 387 9.85 -6.42 1.39
C VAL A 387 11.10 -5.55 1.18
N HIS A 388 12.28 -6.08 1.48
CA HIS A 388 13.56 -5.39 1.38
C HIS A 388 14.12 -5.38 -0.05
N HIS A 389 13.76 -6.35 -0.88
CA HIS A 389 14.20 -6.47 -2.28
C HIS A 389 13.28 -7.35 -3.11
N PHE A 390 13.45 -7.29 -4.43
CA PHE A 390 12.71 -8.07 -5.42
C PHE A 390 13.61 -9.09 -6.11
N HIS A 391 13.00 -10.15 -6.64
CA HIS A 391 13.67 -11.04 -7.57
C HIS A 391 13.83 -10.35 -8.93
N LEU A 392 15.06 -10.37 -9.44
CA LEU A 392 15.40 -9.80 -10.74
C LEU A 392 15.24 -10.81 -11.88
N LYS A 393 15.16 -10.30 -13.10
CA LYS A 393 15.28 -11.11 -14.33
C LYS A 393 16.66 -11.76 -14.41
N SER A 394 16.71 -12.92 -15.07
CA SER A 394 17.97 -13.59 -15.37
C SER A 394 18.92 -12.65 -16.12
N GLY A 395 20.20 -12.64 -15.72
CA GLY A 395 21.24 -11.77 -16.29
C GLY A 395 21.37 -10.41 -15.61
N LEU A 396 20.40 -9.99 -14.79
CA LEU A 396 20.54 -8.78 -13.98
C LEU A 396 21.08 -9.11 -12.59
N LYS A 397 21.81 -8.16 -12.01
CA LYS A 397 22.46 -8.27 -10.70
C LYS A 397 22.09 -7.10 -9.80
N HIS A 398 22.31 -7.31 -8.50
CA HIS A 398 22.29 -6.25 -7.51
C HIS A 398 23.72 -5.74 -7.25
N VAL A 399 23.83 -4.51 -6.76
CA VAL A 399 25.08 -3.96 -6.23
C VAL A 399 24.85 -3.39 -4.84
N ASP A 400 25.83 -3.55 -3.95
CA ASP A 400 25.78 -2.97 -2.61
C ASP A 400 26.39 -1.57 -2.62
N MET A 401 25.59 -0.59 -2.19
CA MET A 401 26.02 0.79 -2.14
C MET A 401 27.00 1.03 -0.99
N LYS A 402 28.11 1.72 -1.28
CA LYS A 402 29.09 2.08 -0.25
C LYS A 402 28.45 3.02 0.77
N SER A 403 28.59 2.72 2.07
CA SER A 403 28.04 3.56 3.15
C SER A 403 28.56 5.01 3.13
N SER A 404 29.71 5.28 2.51
CA SER A 404 30.21 6.66 2.33
C SER A 404 29.44 7.47 1.27
N ALA A 405 28.67 6.81 0.40
CA ALA A 405 27.89 7.43 -0.65
C ALA A 405 26.43 7.60 -0.22
N LEU A 406 25.80 6.52 0.27
CA LEU A 406 24.41 6.51 0.68
C LEU A 406 24.16 5.45 1.76
N VAL A 407 23.39 5.83 2.78
CA VAL A 407 22.86 4.94 3.83
C VAL A 407 21.40 5.31 4.09
N ILE A 408 20.68 4.46 4.80
CA ILE A 408 19.35 4.77 5.32
C ILE A 408 19.39 4.87 6.83
N ASN A 409 18.85 5.97 7.36
CA ASN A 409 18.56 6.12 8.78
C ASN A 409 17.12 5.65 9.00
N HIS A 410 16.95 4.59 9.77
CA HIS A 410 15.65 4.04 10.12
C HIS A 410 15.29 4.42 11.55
N TYR A 411 14.35 5.34 11.72
CA TYR A 411 13.82 5.76 13.01
C TYR A 411 12.84 4.72 13.57
N LYS A 412 13.32 3.49 13.69
CA LYS A 412 12.55 2.29 14.04
C LYS A 412 12.03 2.31 15.46
N TYR A 413 12.88 2.73 16.41
CA TYR A 413 12.62 2.70 17.85
C TYR A 413 12.41 4.13 18.37
N GLN A 414 11.33 4.77 17.92
CA GLN A 414 10.92 6.08 18.41
C GLN A 414 10.48 6.03 19.89
N VAL A 415 10.11 7.18 20.44
CA VAL A 415 9.49 7.25 21.77
C VAL A 415 8.31 6.30 21.92
N TRP A 416 8.05 5.86 23.15
CA TRP A 416 7.13 4.76 23.41
C TRP A 416 5.71 5.01 22.88
N GLU A 417 5.23 6.24 23.01
CA GLU A 417 3.90 6.64 22.54
C GLU A 417 3.67 6.39 21.04
N VAL A 418 4.73 6.42 20.23
CA VAL A 418 4.69 6.07 18.80
C VAL A 418 4.97 4.57 18.62
N PHE A 419 5.99 4.04 19.28
CA PHE A 419 6.43 2.66 19.08
C PHE A 419 5.34 1.63 19.42
N LYS A 420 4.54 1.90 20.46
CA LYS A 420 3.47 0.98 20.91
C LYS A 420 2.43 0.66 19.84
N GLU A 421 2.23 1.54 18.85
CA GLU A 421 1.28 1.30 17.75
C GLU A 421 1.67 0.09 16.90
N LYS A 422 2.97 -0.27 16.85
CA LYS A 422 3.47 -1.48 16.16
C LYS A 422 2.92 -2.79 16.78
N PHE A 423 2.34 -2.75 17.98
CA PHE A 423 1.70 -3.91 18.61
C PHE A 423 0.28 -4.20 18.10
N HIS A 424 -0.38 -3.25 17.46
CA HIS A 424 -1.82 -3.35 17.17
C HIS A 424 -2.13 -3.85 15.75
N ARG A 425 -1.26 -3.62 14.76
CA ARG A 425 -1.43 -4.16 13.40
C ARG A 425 -0.11 -4.10 12.62
N ARG A 426 0.30 -5.20 11.99
CA ARG A 426 1.41 -5.25 11.01
C ARG A 426 0.90 -5.46 9.60
N VAL A 427 1.54 -4.79 8.64
CA VAL A 427 1.14 -4.78 7.23
C VAL A 427 1.76 -5.94 6.42
N ALA A 428 2.97 -6.39 6.78
CA ALA A 428 3.69 -7.49 6.12
C ALA A 428 2.90 -8.82 6.16
N ALA A 429 2.90 -9.57 5.05
CA ALA A 429 2.12 -10.81 4.93
C ALA A 429 2.68 -11.95 5.80
N TYR A 430 4.00 -12.00 5.98
CA TYR A 430 4.69 -13.13 6.63
C TYR A 430 5.22 -12.81 8.04
N VAL A 431 4.88 -11.66 8.60
CA VAL A 431 5.30 -11.28 9.96
C VAL A 431 4.12 -11.46 10.92
N SER A 432 4.33 -12.31 11.93
CA SER A 432 3.39 -12.54 13.03
C SER A 432 3.05 -11.23 13.75
N ASP A 433 1.81 -11.11 14.19
CA ASP A 433 1.43 -9.98 15.04
C ASP A 433 2.13 -10.08 16.40
N TRP A 434 2.53 -8.93 16.94
CA TRP A 434 3.34 -8.88 18.17
C TRP A 434 2.64 -9.49 19.38
N GLN A 435 1.31 -9.47 19.37
CA GLN A 435 0.46 -10.04 20.41
C GLN A 435 0.47 -11.58 20.40
N GLU A 436 0.93 -12.19 19.31
CA GLU A 436 1.11 -13.64 19.24
C GLU A 436 2.41 -14.06 19.94
N GLU A 437 2.34 -15.14 20.72
CA GLU A 437 3.48 -15.83 21.30
C GLU A 437 4.18 -16.72 20.26
N ARG A 438 4.53 -16.13 19.12
CA ARG A 438 5.23 -16.77 18.02
C ARG A 438 6.45 -15.96 17.63
N ASN A 439 7.53 -16.66 17.22
CA ASN A 439 8.76 -16.05 16.72
C ASN A 439 9.32 -14.94 17.64
N LEU A 440 9.35 -15.20 18.96
CA LEU A 440 9.78 -14.21 19.97
C LEU A 440 11.21 -13.71 19.73
N ASP A 441 12.08 -14.55 19.17
CA ASP A 441 13.47 -14.24 18.84
C ASP A 441 13.67 -13.65 17.42
N SER A 442 12.58 -13.34 16.69
CA SER A 442 12.69 -12.76 15.35
C SER A 442 13.35 -11.38 15.41
N LYS A 443 14.24 -11.11 14.44
CA LYS A 443 14.80 -9.77 14.19
C LYS A 443 13.73 -8.72 13.86
N ASP A 444 12.53 -9.15 13.52
CA ASP A 444 11.40 -8.25 13.27
C ASP A 444 10.83 -7.71 14.60
N ARG A 445 11.11 -8.32 15.76
CA ARG A 445 10.71 -7.84 17.10
C ARG A 445 11.78 -6.94 17.71
N ALA A 446 11.38 -6.03 18.60
CA ALA A 446 12.33 -5.25 19.38
C ALA A 446 12.90 -6.13 20.51
N PRO A 447 14.23 -6.17 20.66
CA PRO A 447 14.86 -6.89 21.75
C PRO A 447 14.32 -6.48 23.12
N GLY A 448 14.03 -7.47 23.96
CA GLY A 448 13.61 -7.25 25.35
C GLY A 448 12.19 -6.71 25.53
N LEU A 449 11.31 -6.89 24.54
CA LEU A 449 9.86 -6.63 24.67
C LEU A 449 9.06 -7.94 24.57
N GLY A 450 8.00 -8.04 25.38
CA GLY A 450 7.04 -9.14 25.32
C GLY A 450 6.00 -8.97 24.22
N THR A 451 4.81 -9.56 24.43
CA THR A 451 3.66 -9.49 23.52
C THR A 451 2.68 -8.36 23.84
N LYS A 452 2.87 -7.69 24.98
CA LYS A 452 2.00 -6.61 25.46
C LYS A 452 2.68 -5.25 25.29
N PRO A 453 1.92 -4.19 24.96
CA PRO A 453 2.44 -2.83 24.87
C PRO A 453 2.63 -2.24 26.28
N VAL A 454 3.66 -2.69 26.99
CA VAL A 454 4.09 -2.13 28.28
C VAL A 454 5.45 -1.46 28.12
N GLU A 455 5.54 -0.18 28.49
CA GLU A 455 6.77 0.60 28.38
C GLU A 455 7.85 0.09 29.35
N PRO A 456 9.05 -0.26 28.87
CA PRO A 456 10.18 -0.51 29.75
C PRO A 456 10.68 0.78 30.41
N ALA A 457 11.06 0.70 31.70
CA ALA A 457 11.56 1.86 32.45
C ALA A 457 12.82 2.52 31.85
N ASP A 458 13.56 1.79 31.04
CA ASP A 458 14.78 2.25 30.37
C ASP A 458 14.57 2.56 28.87
N TRP A 459 13.34 2.51 28.34
CA TRP A 459 13.05 2.63 26.90
C TRP A 459 13.75 3.81 26.23
N SER A 460 13.67 5.00 26.83
CA SER A 460 14.27 6.22 26.27
C SER A 460 15.77 6.17 26.07
N ARG A 461 16.47 5.25 26.76
CA ARG A 461 17.93 5.06 26.67
C ARG A 461 18.34 3.83 25.86
N ARG A 462 17.39 3.03 25.35
CA ARG A 462 17.69 1.84 24.54
C ARG A 462 18.15 2.19 23.13
N PHE A 463 18.79 1.22 22.47
CA PHE A 463 19.24 1.29 21.07
C PHE A 463 20.18 2.47 20.76
N CYS A 464 21.00 2.84 21.75
CA CYS A 464 21.86 4.02 21.72
C CYS A 464 23.33 3.62 21.93
N GLU A 465 23.90 2.96 20.92
CA GLU A 465 25.30 2.48 20.94
C GLU A 465 26.26 3.47 20.28
N VAL A 466 25.79 4.18 19.25
CA VAL A 466 26.54 5.16 18.48
C VAL A 466 25.78 6.48 18.46
N ASN A 467 26.45 7.56 18.87
CA ASN A 467 25.97 8.92 18.65
C ASN A 467 26.20 9.29 17.17
N ASP A 468 25.12 9.46 16.43
CA ASP A 468 25.10 9.75 14.99
C ASP A 468 24.25 10.99 14.72
N THR A 469 24.93 12.12 14.53
CA THR A 469 24.31 13.42 14.26
C THR A 469 24.42 13.81 12.78
N GLY A 470 24.86 12.91 11.90
CA GLY A 470 25.21 13.25 10.52
C GLY A 470 24.03 13.82 9.74
N LEU A 471 22.87 13.15 9.80
CA LEU A 471 21.65 13.62 9.15
C LEU A 471 21.08 14.86 9.84
N ARG A 472 21.00 14.87 11.19
CA ARG A 472 20.55 16.03 11.98
C ARG A 472 21.27 17.30 11.58
N ASN A 473 22.60 17.29 11.60
CA ASN A 473 23.40 18.49 11.37
C ASN A 473 23.12 19.07 9.98
N ARG A 474 22.99 18.20 8.97
CA ARG A 474 22.65 18.65 7.63
C ARG A 474 21.24 19.18 7.52
N VAL A 475 20.28 18.51 8.14
CA VAL A 475 18.89 18.95 8.12
C VAL A 475 18.77 20.34 8.71
N LEU A 476 19.38 20.56 9.88
CA LEU A 476 19.40 21.88 10.52
C LEU A 476 20.14 22.92 9.66
N GLU A 477 21.24 22.56 9.00
CA GLU A 477 21.96 23.47 8.11
C GLU A 477 21.15 23.83 6.84
N THR A 478 20.40 22.87 6.28
CA THR A 478 19.78 23.01 4.95
C THR A 478 18.36 23.55 5.00
N PHE A 479 17.60 23.24 6.05
CA PHE A 479 16.16 23.48 6.10
C PHE A 479 15.74 24.48 7.16
N THR A 480 16.62 24.84 8.11
CA THR A 480 16.25 25.84 9.12
C THR A 480 16.06 27.19 8.45
N ASP A 481 14.87 27.75 8.59
CA ASP A 481 14.58 29.10 8.12
C ASP A 481 15.47 30.11 8.89
N PRO A 482 16.27 30.94 8.19
CA PRO A 482 17.23 31.82 8.85
C PRO A 482 16.58 32.99 9.62
N GLN A 483 15.30 33.29 9.36
CA GLN A 483 14.57 34.36 10.05
C GLN A 483 13.86 33.83 11.30
N THR A 484 13.22 32.67 11.19
CA THR A 484 12.33 32.14 12.23
C THR A 484 12.96 31.01 13.04
N GLY A 485 13.96 30.31 12.51
CA GLY A 485 14.61 29.17 13.16
C GLY A 485 13.82 27.86 13.11
N TYR A 486 12.68 27.83 12.41
CA TYR A 486 11.84 26.66 12.22
C TYR A 486 12.22 25.87 10.97
N LEU A 487 11.96 24.56 11.00
CA LEU A 487 11.99 23.67 9.85
C LEU A 487 10.63 23.69 9.13
N PRO A 488 10.56 23.35 7.83
CA PRO A 488 9.34 23.47 7.02
C PRO A 488 8.19 22.52 7.41
N TRP A 489 8.45 21.59 8.32
CA TRP A 489 7.50 20.60 8.84
C TRP A 489 7.23 20.80 10.34
N GLU A 490 7.78 21.84 10.95
CA GLU A 490 7.38 22.24 12.30
C GLU A 490 6.00 22.90 12.23
N ASP A 491 5.10 22.51 13.13
CA ASP A 491 3.83 23.21 13.31
C ASP A 491 4.14 24.64 13.76
N GLN A 492 3.94 25.63 12.88
CA GLN A 492 4.11 27.01 13.29
C GLN A 492 3.04 27.34 14.32
N PRO A 493 3.39 27.90 15.49
CA PRO A 493 2.39 28.35 16.43
C PRO A 493 1.48 29.34 15.68
N HIS A 494 0.19 29.04 15.59
CA HIS A 494 -0.80 29.94 15.02
C HIS A 494 -0.58 31.31 15.66
N GLU A 495 -0.11 32.28 14.88
CA GLU A 495 -0.26 33.68 15.24
C GLU A 495 -1.76 33.90 15.38
N SER A 496 -2.24 33.89 16.62
CA SER A 496 -3.54 34.41 16.96
C SER A 496 -3.53 35.87 16.50
N LEU A 497 -4.06 36.11 15.30
CA LEU A 497 -4.41 37.42 14.80
C LEU A 497 -5.36 38.04 15.83
N THR A 498 -4.78 38.86 16.71
CA THR A 498 -5.50 39.77 17.63
C THR A 498 -6.16 40.89 16.86
#